data_AF-A0AAU6HPK4-F1
#
_entry.id   AF-A0AAU6HPK4-F1
#
_cell.length_a   1.000
_cell.length_b   1.000
_cell.length_c   1.000
_cell.angle_alpha   90.00
_cell.angle_beta   90.00
_cell.angle_gamma   90.00
#
_symmetry.space_group_name_H-M   'P 1'
#
loop_
_entity.id
_entity.type
_entity.pdbx_description
1 polymer ?
#
loop_
_entity_poly.entity_id
_entity_poly.type
_entity_poly.pdbx_seq_one_letter_code
_entity_poly.pdbx_strand_id
1 'polypeptide(L)'
;MRLTTRDRLRYLAAKVRYRRQTIVPGAFRISVRRTPLGAELDVSDLVETLVRQLAENYADDPEGIDAELARIAELGVAAENERHLDGAGYAEHERDSLVEQFVDDMGGARMRIGGPSALRSAALMTAYLAGPSTVIELPWQRREGGAAA
;
A
#
# COMPACT_ATOMS: atom_id res chain seq x y z
N MET A 1 23.18 0.64 -20.18
CA MET A 1 23.14 -0.11 -18.89
C MET A 1 22.72 -1.55 -19.17
N ARG A 2 23.52 -2.57 -18.83
CA ARG A 2 23.16 -4.00 -19.00
C ARG A 2 22.64 -4.54 -17.66
N LEU A 3 21.37 -4.96 -17.62
CA LEU A 3 20.77 -5.58 -16.44
C LEU A 3 21.50 -6.87 -16.08
N THR A 4 21.80 -7.05 -14.79
CA THR A 4 22.43 -8.27 -14.30
C THR A 4 21.46 -9.45 -14.37
N THR A 5 21.98 -10.68 -14.35
CA THR A 5 21.15 -11.92 -14.36
C THR A 5 20.15 -11.94 -13.21
N ARG A 6 20.52 -11.37 -12.06
CA ARG A 6 19.67 -11.28 -10.86
C ARG A 6 18.51 -10.29 -11.05
N ASP A 7 18.76 -9.15 -11.69
CA ASP A 7 17.73 -8.14 -11.98
C ASP A 7 16.73 -8.66 -13.00
N ARG A 8 17.21 -9.41 -14.01
CA ARG A 8 16.35 -10.06 -14.99
C ARG A 8 15.41 -11.10 -14.38
N LEU A 9 15.92 -11.90 -13.44
CA LEU A 9 15.11 -12.89 -12.72
C LEU A 9 14.05 -12.22 -11.83
N ARG A 10 14.41 -11.14 -11.11
CA ARG A 10 13.43 -10.34 -10.35
C ARG A 10 12.37 -9.73 -11.27
N TYR A 11 12.78 -9.16 -12.39
CA TYR A 11 11.87 -8.58 -13.38
C TYR A 11 10.91 -9.64 -13.95
N LEU A 12 11.41 -10.83 -14.30
CA LEU A 12 10.59 -11.94 -14.78
C LEU A 12 9.61 -12.45 -13.71
N ALA A 13 10.07 -12.60 -12.47
CA ALA A 13 9.21 -13.01 -11.36
C ALA A 13 8.09 -11.98 -11.09
N ALA A 14 8.43 -10.68 -11.10
CA ALA A 14 7.46 -9.60 -10.99
C ALA A 14 6.45 -9.64 -12.15
N LYS A 15 6.92 -9.82 -13.39
CA LYS A 15 6.08 -9.88 -14.59
C LYS A 15 5.15 -11.09 -14.62
N VAL A 16 5.61 -12.25 -14.13
CA VAL A 16 4.79 -13.47 -14.01
C VAL A 16 3.74 -13.32 -12.90
N ARG A 17 4.10 -12.71 -11.76
CA ARG A 17 3.15 -12.33 -10.70
C ARG A 17 2.08 -11.38 -11.23
N TYR A 18 2.49 -10.39 -12.04
CA TYR A 18 1.60 -9.44 -12.72
C TYR A 18 0.59 -10.12 -13.67
N ARG A 19 0.97 -11.24 -14.32
CA ARG A 19 0.06 -11.98 -15.21
C ARG A 19 -1.01 -12.80 -14.48
N ARG A 20 -0.79 -13.16 -13.21
CA ARG A 20 -1.77 -13.92 -12.40
C ARG A 20 -2.82 -13.02 -11.73
N GLN A 21 -2.72 -11.72 -11.94
CA GLN A 21 -3.62 -10.73 -11.39
C GLN A 21 -4.76 -10.44 -12.38
N THR A 22 -5.99 -10.33 -11.88
CA THR A 22 -7.11 -9.88 -12.71
C THR A 22 -6.97 -8.36 -12.89
N ILE A 23 -6.50 -7.94 -14.05
CA ILE A 23 -6.33 -6.52 -14.38
C ILE A 23 -7.71 -5.92 -14.69
N VAL A 24 -8.07 -4.90 -13.93
CA VAL A 24 -9.23 -4.05 -14.25
C VAL A 24 -8.71 -2.87 -15.08
N PRO A 25 -9.14 -2.70 -16.34
CA PRO A 25 -8.66 -1.59 -17.17
C PRO A 25 -9.13 -0.24 -16.61
N GLY A 26 -8.23 0.73 -16.53
CA GLY A 26 -8.42 2.10 -16.03
C GLY A 26 -7.12 2.90 -16.17
N ALA A 27 -7.14 4.23 -15.98
CA ALA A 27 -5.96 5.09 -16.13
C ALA A 27 -4.76 4.65 -15.27
N PHE A 28 -5.04 3.97 -14.16
CA PHE A 28 -4.07 3.25 -13.34
C PHE A 28 -4.43 1.77 -13.29
N ARG A 29 -3.42 0.90 -13.31
CA ARG A 29 -3.61 -0.55 -13.23
C ARG A 29 -3.91 -0.96 -11.80
N ILE A 30 -5.19 -1.21 -11.54
CA ILE A 30 -5.63 -1.83 -10.29
C ILE A 30 -5.71 -3.32 -10.51
N SER A 31 -5.15 -4.08 -9.58
CA SER A 31 -5.41 -5.51 -9.53
C SER A 31 -5.95 -5.96 -8.18
N VAL A 32 -6.85 -6.94 -8.23
CA VAL A 32 -7.39 -7.57 -7.03
C VAL A 32 -6.92 -9.01 -7.01
N ARG A 33 -6.31 -9.43 -5.91
CA ARG A 33 -5.85 -10.80 -5.69
C ARG A 33 -6.62 -11.42 -4.53
N ARG A 34 -7.04 -12.67 -4.69
CA ARG A 34 -7.61 -13.45 -3.58
C ARG A 34 -6.51 -13.86 -2.60
N THR A 35 -6.80 -13.73 -1.31
CA THR A 35 -5.96 -14.23 -0.23
C THR A 35 -6.79 -15.14 0.68
N PRO A 36 -6.17 -15.97 1.53
CA PRO A 36 -6.91 -16.76 2.52
C PRO A 36 -7.74 -15.90 3.47
N LEU A 37 -7.36 -14.64 3.72
CA LEU A 37 -8.07 -13.73 4.63
C LEU A 37 -9.04 -12.78 3.90
N GLY A 38 -9.17 -12.87 2.56
CA GLY A 38 -10.07 -12.03 1.78
C GLY A 38 -9.49 -11.62 0.43
N ALA A 39 -9.34 -10.32 0.21
CA ALA A 39 -8.83 -9.75 -1.03
C ALA A 39 -7.71 -8.73 -0.76
N GLU A 40 -6.72 -8.71 -1.63
CA GLU A 40 -5.62 -7.74 -1.65
C GLU A 40 -5.78 -6.84 -2.87
N LEU A 41 -5.72 -5.52 -2.63
CA LEU A 41 -5.73 -4.50 -3.67
C LEU A 41 -4.29 -4.09 -3.97
N ASP A 42 -3.86 -4.33 -5.20
CA ASP A 42 -2.56 -3.88 -5.68
C ASP A 42 -2.66 -2.45 -6.24
N VAL A 43 -1.92 -1.54 -5.62
CA VAL A 43 -1.80 -0.12 -5.98
C VAL A 43 -0.37 0.25 -6.39
N SER A 44 0.49 -0.72 -6.73
CA SER A 44 1.89 -0.46 -7.07
C SER A 44 2.07 0.58 -8.18
N ASP A 45 1.17 0.64 -9.16
CA ASP A 45 1.23 1.62 -10.25
C ASP A 45 1.10 3.08 -9.75
N LEU A 46 0.24 3.30 -8.73
CA LEU A 46 0.11 4.60 -8.08
C LEU A 46 1.37 4.95 -7.30
N VAL A 47 1.90 4.00 -6.51
CA VAL A 47 3.12 4.20 -5.72
C VAL A 47 4.33 4.47 -6.62
N GLU A 48 4.48 3.71 -7.71
CA GLU A 48 5.54 3.93 -8.70
C GLU A 48 5.44 5.30 -9.36
N THR A 49 4.22 5.80 -9.58
CA THR A 49 3.99 7.15 -10.12
C THR A 49 4.40 8.22 -9.11
N LEU A 50 3.98 8.09 -7.85
CA LEU A 50 4.36 9.04 -6.78
C LEU A 50 5.89 9.06 -6.57
N VAL A 51 6.55 7.91 -6.58
CA VAL A 51 8.01 7.84 -6.45
C VAL A 51 8.73 8.48 -7.64
N ARG A 52 8.18 8.35 -8.86
CA ARG A 52 8.73 9.04 -10.02
C ARG A 52 8.55 10.55 -9.90
N GLN A 53 7.37 11.00 -9.48
CA GLN A 53 7.11 12.42 -9.25
C GLN A 53 8.02 12.99 -8.18
N LEU A 54 8.24 12.26 -7.08
CA LEU A 54 9.21 12.63 -6.05
C LEU A 54 10.62 12.81 -6.64
N ALA A 55 11.06 11.90 -7.50
CA ALA A 55 12.38 12.00 -8.12
C ALA A 55 12.49 13.17 -9.10
N GLU A 56 11.41 13.49 -9.81
CA GLU A 56 11.33 14.69 -10.68
C GLU A 56 11.37 15.97 -9.85
N ASN A 57 10.53 16.08 -8.81
CA ASN A 57 10.52 17.21 -7.89
C ASN A 57 11.87 17.39 -7.19
N TYR A 58 12.53 16.30 -6.79
CA TYR A 58 13.87 16.34 -6.19
C TYR A 58 14.94 16.83 -7.17
N ALA A 59 14.82 16.48 -8.45
CA ALA A 59 15.75 16.99 -9.47
C ALA A 59 15.59 18.49 -9.71
N ASP A 60 14.37 19.02 -9.51
CA ASP A 60 14.04 20.43 -9.68
C ASP A 60 14.39 21.28 -8.44
N ASP A 61 14.11 20.78 -7.22
CA ASP A 61 14.41 21.44 -5.94
C ASP A 61 14.87 20.44 -4.86
N PRO A 62 16.17 20.07 -4.85
CA PRO A 62 16.70 19.14 -3.86
C PRO A 62 16.60 19.67 -2.42
N GLU A 63 16.86 20.97 -2.22
CA GLU A 63 16.92 21.57 -0.87
C GLU A 63 15.53 21.64 -0.25
N GLY A 64 14.50 22.01 -1.02
CA GLY A 64 13.11 22.02 -0.57
C GLY A 64 12.62 20.62 -0.17
N ILE A 65 12.85 19.63 -1.04
CA ILE A 65 12.44 18.24 -0.77
C ILE A 65 13.20 17.65 0.43
N ASP A 66 14.50 17.90 0.56
CA ASP A 66 15.28 17.46 1.73
C ASP A 66 14.74 18.06 3.03
N ALA A 67 14.40 19.35 3.03
CA ALA A 67 13.83 20.03 4.19
C ALA A 67 12.46 19.47 4.59
N GLU A 68 11.58 19.20 3.63
CA GLU A 68 10.26 18.62 3.88
C GLU A 68 10.35 17.19 4.42
N LEU A 69 11.18 16.35 3.80
CA LEU A 69 11.39 14.97 4.27
C LEU A 69 12.04 14.94 5.66
N ALA A 70 12.99 15.83 5.94
CA ALA A 70 13.58 15.98 7.26
C ALA A 70 12.52 16.37 8.31
N ARG A 71 11.65 17.33 7.99
CA ARG A 71 10.56 17.76 8.88
C ARG A 71 9.59 16.61 9.18
N ILE A 72 9.20 15.83 8.18
CA ILE A 72 8.37 14.63 8.37
C ILE A 72 9.05 13.63 9.31
N ALA A 73 10.36 13.40 9.15
CA ALA A 73 11.12 12.50 10.00
C ALA A 73 11.22 13.00 11.45
N GLU A 74 11.46 14.30 11.66
CA GLU A 74 11.48 14.94 12.98
C GLU A 74 10.13 14.78 13.70
N LEU A 75 9.03 15.03 13.00
CA LEU A 75 7.69 14.85 13.55
C LEU A 75 7.40 13.37 13.84
N GLY A 76 7.95 12.44 13.07
CA GLY A 76 7.91 11.01 13.37
C GLY A 76 8.57 10.65 14.71
N VAL A 77 9.73 11.24 15.01
CA VAL A 77 10.41 11.07 16.30
C VAL A 77 9.64 11.73 17.43
N ALA A 78 9.12 12.93 17.22
CA ALA A 78 8.30 13.64 18.21
C ALA A 78 7.01 12.86 18.53
N ALA A 79 6.32 12.34 17.52
CA ALA A 79 5.12 11.52 17.68
C ALA A 79 5.41 10.25 18.51
N GLU A 80 6.57 9.62 18.31
CA GLU A 80 6.99 8.47 19.13
C GLU A 80 7.13 8.85 20.61
N ASN A 81 7.76 10.00 20.88
CA ASN A 81 7.93 10.51 22.24
C ASN A 81 6.59 10.88 22.89
N GLU A 82 5.62 11.33 22.09
CA GLU A 82 4.27 11.73 22.53
C GLU A 82 3.30 10.55 22.69
N ARG A 83 3.68 9.30 22.35
CA ARG A 83 2.77 8.13 22.44
C ARG A 83 2.14 7.93 23.82
N HIS A 84 2.82 8.35 24.88
CA HIS A 84 2.32 8.26 26.25
C HIS A 84 1.16 9.23 26.56
N LEU A 85 0.80 10.12 25.62
CA LEU A 85 -0.26 11.11 25.76
C LEU A 85 -1.63 10.61 25.28
N ASP A 86 -1.79 9.30 25.01
CA ASP A 86 -3.06 8.64 24.67
C ASP A 86 -3.91 9.37 23.61
N GLY A 87 -3.25 9.82 22.52
CA GLY A 87 -3.91 10.50 21.40
C GLY A 87 -4.06 12.01 21.55
N ALA A 88 -3.52 12.62 22.61
CA ALA A 88 -3.37 14.08 22.72
C ALA A 88 -2.08 14.63 22.07
N GLY A 89 -1.30 13.77 21.41
CA GLY A 89 -0.06 14.15 20.72
C GLY A 89 -0.34 15.04 19.51
N TYR A 90 0.42 16.13 19.39
CA TYR A 90 0.32 17.07 18.27
C TYR A 90 1.14 16.61 17.07
N ALA A 91 2.30 16.00 17.33
CA ALA A 91 3.27 15.69 16.29
C ALA A 91 2.76 14.65 15.28
N GLU A 92 1.94 13.68 15.71
CA GLU A 92 1.35 12.70 14.79
C GLU A 92 0.40 13.36 13.80
N HIS A 93 -0.49 14.23 14.29
CA HIS A 93 -1.43 14.96 13.45
C HIS A 93 -0.73 15.95 12.51
N GLU A 94 0.29 16.66 13.00
CA GLU A 94 1.09 17.57 12.16
C GLU A 94 1.84 16.78 11.07
N ARG A 95 2.46 15.64 11.43
CA ARG A 95 3.14 14.75 10.48
C ARG A 95 2.19 14.29 9.39
N ASP A 96 1.03 13.77 9.78
CA ASP A 96 0.08 13.19 8.83
C ASP A 96 -0.50 14.26 7.90
N SER A 97 -0.75 15.47 8.41
CA SER A 97 -1.16 16.62 7.59
C SER A 97 -0.07 17.02 6.59
N LEU A 98 1.19 17.05 7.04
CA LEU A 98 2.32 17.39 6.18
C LEU A 98 2.55 16.32 5.10
N VAL A 99 2.42 15.03 5.45
CA VAL A 99 2.50 13.92 4.48
C VAL A 99 1.35 13.99 3.48
N GLU A 100 0.13 14.28 3.92
CA GLU A 100 -1.01 14.44 3.01
C GLU A 100 -0.77 15.57 2.01
N GLN A 101 -0.32 16.73 2.50
CA GLN A 101 0.00 17.88 1.63
C GLN A 101 1.12 17.56 0.64
N PHE A 102 2.21 16.96 1.12
CA PHE A 102 3.34 16.54 0.27
C PHE A 102 2.90 15.59 -0.85
N VAL A 103 2.02 14.64 -0.52
CA VAL A 103 1.46 13.71 -1.50
C VAL A 103 0.54 14.42 -2.49
N ASP A 104 -0.27 15.37 -2.04
CA ASP A 104 -1.16 16.16 -2.91
C ASP A 104 -0.36 17.06 -3.89
N ASP A 105 0.77 17.61 -3.46
CA ASP A 105 1.67 18.39 -4.32
C ASP A 105 2.32 17.52 -5.42
N MET A 106 2.46 16.21 -5.18
CA MET A 106 2.86 15.21 -6.18
C MET A 106 1.70 14.74 -7.08
N GLY A 107 0.53 15.37 -7.02
CA GLY A 107 -0.66 15.00 -7.79
C GLY A 107 -1.64 14.08 -7.06
N GLY A 108 -1.36 13.76 -5.79
CA GLY A 108 -2.25 13.07 -4.87
C GLY A 108 -2.26 11.54 -4.99
N ALA A 109 -2.67 10.88 -3.91
CA ALA A 109 -2.84 9.42 -3.85
C ALA A 109 -4.25 8.96 -4.23
N ARG A 110 -5.05 9.81 -4.89
CA ARG A 110 -6.45 9.51 -5.24
C ARG A 110 -6.56 9.01 -6.67
N MET A 111 -6.88 7.74 -6.79
CA MET A 111 -7.08 7.09 -8.08
C MET A 111 -8.54 7.14 -8.52
N ARG A 112 -8.80 7.74 -9.69
CA ARG A 112 -10.14 7.72 -10.31
C ARG A 112 -10.38 6.39 -11.00
N ILE A 113 -11.43 5.69 -10.58
CA ILE A 113 -11.87 4.43 -11.17
C ILE A 113 -13.13 4.69 -12.00
N GLY A 114 -13.08 4.40 -13.30
CA GLY A 114 -14.25 4.56 -14.19
C GLY A 114 -15.36 3.56 -13.84
N GLY A 115 -16.62 3.91 -14.16
CA GLY A 115 -17.81 3.14 -13.76
C GLY A 115 -17.75 1.63 -14.02
N PRO A 116 -17.50 1.17 -15.27
CA PRO A 116 -17.38 -0.26 -15.56
C PRO A 116 -16.26 -0.97 -14.77
N SER A 117 -15.15 -0.27 -14.56
CA SER A 117 -13.98 -0.75 -13.81
C SER A 117 -14.29 -0.85 -12.31
N ALA A 118 -14.98 0.14 -11.76
CA ALA A 118 -15.42 0.16 -10.36
C ALA A 118 -16.38 -1.00 -10.07
N LEU A 119 -17.36 -1.22 -10.95
CA LEU A 119 -18.30 -2.34 -10.85
C LEU A 119 -17.58 -3.70 -10.90
N ARG A 120 -16.61 -3.85 -11.79
CA ARG A 120 -15.82 -5.09 -11.91
C ARG A 120 -14.95 -5.34 -10.68
N SER A 121 -14.26 -4.30 -10.18
CA SER A 121 -13.47 -4.39 -8.95
C SER A 121 -14.33 -4.78 -7.75
N ALA A 122 -15.51 -4.15 -7.60
CA ALA A 122 -16.47 -4.49 -6.55
C ALA A 122 -16.92 -5.95 -6.67
N ALA A 123 -17.31 -6.40 -7.87
CA ALA A 123 -17.71 -7.79 -8.09
C ALA A 123 -16.60 -8.79 -7.74
N LEU A 124 -15.35 -8.50 -8.09
CA LEU A 124 -14.20 -9.35 -7.76
C LEU A 124 -13.91 -9.38 -6.26
N MET A 125 -13.94 -8.22 -5.59
CA MET A 125 -13.78 -8.13 -4.14
C MET A 125 -14.88 -8.91 -3.43
N THR A 126 -16.15 -8.70 -3.79
CA THR A 126 -17.29 -9.45 -3.23
C THR A 126 -17.15 -10.95 -3.47
N ALA A 127 -16.76 -11.39 -4.67
CA ALA A 127 -16.56 -12.80 -4.97
C ALA A 127 -15.43 -13.43 -4.14
N TYR A 128 -14.35 -12.69 -3.88
CA TYR A 128 -13.22 -13.18 -3.06
C TYR A 128 -13.54 -13.20 -1.57
N LEU A 129 -14.43 -12.33 -1.10
CA LEU A 129 -14.93 -12.31 0.27
C LEU A 129 -16.01 -13.37 0.53
N ALA A 130 -16.84 -13.69 -0.48
CA ALA A 130 -17.96 -14.64 -0.33
C ALA A 130 -17.58 -16.10 -0.62
N GLY A 131 -16.46 -16.36 -1.31
CA GLY A 131 -15.97 -17.72 -1.51
C GLY A 131 -15.37 -18.28 -0.22
N PRO A 132 -15.51 -19.59 0.08
CA PRO A 132 -14.96 -20.17 1.31
C PRO A 132 -13.46 -19.86 1.39
N SER A 133 -13.09 -19.00 2.33
CA SER A 133 -11.75 -18.95 2.86
C SER A 133 -11.52 -20.32 3.48
N THR A 134 -10.67 -21.14 2.88
CA THR A 134 -10.08 -22.24 3.63
C THR A 134 -9.18 -21.60 4.67
N VAL A 135 -9.77 -21.24 5.81
CA VAL A 135 -9.06 -21.12 7.07
C VAL A 135 -8.48 -22.51 7.31
N ILE A 136 -7.20 -22.68 7.00
CA ILE A 136 -6.45 -23.81 7.51
C ILE A 136 -6.20 -23.45 8.97
N GLU A 137 -6.97 -24.05 9.89
CA GLU A 137 -6.64 -24.00 11.30
C GLU A 137 -5.22 -24.52 11.47
N LEU A 138 -4.32 -23.67 11.97
CA LEU A 138 -2.97 -24.10 12.32
C LEU A 138 -3.08 -25.01 13.56
N PRO A 139 -2.42 -26.19 13.58
CA PRO A 139 -2.67 -27.26 14.55
C PRO A 139 -2.44 -26.93 16.04
N TRP A 140 -1.98 -25.74 16.39
CA TRP A 140 -1.61 -25.38 17.76
C TRP A 140 -2.71 -24.69 18.56
N GLN A 141 -3.83 -24.28 17.97
CA GLN A 141 -5.01 -23.85 18.74
C GLN A 141 -5.89 -25.05 19.12
N ARG A 142 -5.32 -25.99 19.88
CA ARG A 142 -6.15 -26.87 20.72
C ARG A 142 -6.57 -26.09 21.95
N ARG A 143 -7.87 -25.83 22.03
CA ARG A 143 -8.70 -25.71 23.25
C ARG A 143 -7.95 -26.05 24.55
N GLU A 144 -7.43 -25.03 25.25
CA GLU A 144 -7.38 -25.09 26.71
C GLU A 144 -8.76 -24.65 27.20
N GLY A 145 -9.68 -25.60 27.22
CA GLY A 145 -11.07 -25.36 27.56
C GLY A 145 -11.94 -26.54 27.17
N GLY A 146 -11.85 -27.62 27.93
CA GLY A 146 -12.85 -28.70 27.88
C GLY A 146 -12.28 -30.10 28.03
N ALA A 147 -12.14 -30.56 29.27
CA ALA A 147 -12.72 -31.80 29.77
C ALA A 147 -12.20 -32.09 31.19
N ALA A 148 -12.94 -31.64 32.20
CA ALA A 148 -13.14 -32.44 33.39
C ALA A 148 -14.25 -33.44 33.05
N ALA A 149 -13.93 -34.73 33.09
CA ALA A 149 -14.82 -35.87 33.28
C ALA A 149 -13.96 -37.12 33.45
#